data_AF-A0A349H7D5-F1
#
_entry.id   AF-A0A349H7D5-F1
#
_cell.length_a   1.000
_cell.length_b   1.000
_cell.length_c   1.000
_cell.angle_alpha   90.00
_cell.angle_beta   90.00
_cell.angle_gamma   90.00
#
_symmetry.space_group_name_H-M   'P 1'
#
loop_
_entity.id
_entity.type
_entity.pdbx_description
1 polymer ?
#
loop_
_entity_poly.entity_id
_entity_poly.type
_entity_poly.pdbx_seq_one_letter_code
_entity_poly.pdbx_strand_id
1 'polypeptide(L)'
;MKPDSSLSSQDAENVAVPEPMIDWVSLSRHFEGNEGLIEQLIDLTLRTQAEIPSQLGQAADRLDWEGMARSAHDLKSLSGHFQVWALVELAKTTERAARERQPTAPQLARALATGTDQLMGVLAAYRGVVTQTPDPAAAIDLVSELHAFAEALRGRQMAAYHLAERLQTHLADDELWPALERAIRAALDLEFAVALSYLEPALAAIEAGGK
;
A
#
# COMPACT_ATOMS: atom_id res chain seq x y z
N MET A 1 53.98 -20.72 -15.21
CA MET A 1 53.33 -19.39 -15.31
C MET A 1 51.88 -19.60 -14.87
N LYS A 2 51.54 -19.21 -13.63
CA LYS A 2 50.15 -19.22 -13.15
C LYS A 2 49.55 -17.83 -13.43
N PRO A 3 48.32 -17.73 -13.94
CA PRO A 3 47.67 -16.43 -14.06
C PRO A 3 47.32 -15.90 -12.67
N ASP A 4 47.66 -14.64 -12.47
CA ASP A 4 47.44 -13.81 -11.30
C ASP A 4 45.95 -13.46 -11.22
N SER A 5 45.22 -14.09 -10.31
CA SER A 5 43.82 -13.75 -10.00
C SER A 5 43.78 -12.59 -9.02
N SER A 6 44.19 -11.42 -9.50
CA SER A 6 43.90 -10.15 -8.83
C SER A 6 42.46 -9.75 -9.15
N LEU A 7 41.51 -10.23 -8.36
CA LEU A 7 40.18 -9.62 -8.28
C LEU A 7 40.37 -8.23 -7.67
N SER A 8 40.26 -7.21 -8.51
CA SER A 8 40.44 -5.81 -8.17
C SER A 8 39.44 -5.40 -7.10
N SER A 9 39.90 -4.74 -6.04
CA SER A 9 39.08 -4.20 -4.94
C SER A 9 38.06 -3.13 -5.37
N GLN A 10 38.00 -2.80 -6.67
CA GLN A 10 37.11 -1.79 -7.25
C GLN A 10 35.71 -2.31 -7.61
N ASP A 11 35.51 -3.63 -7.76
CA ASP A 11 34.17 -4.20 -8.01
C ASP A 11 33.31 -4.27 -6.73
N ALA A 12 33.92 -4.07 -5.57
CA ALA A 12 33.26 -4.06 -4.26
C ALA A 12 32.79 -2.66 -3.82
N GLU A 13 32.90 -1.61 -4.64
CA GLU A 13 32.54 -0.24 -4.22
C GLU A 13 31.25 0.30 -4.84
N ASN A 14 30.66 -0.34 -5.85
CA ASN A 14 29.49 0.21 -6.52
C ASN A 14 28.38 -0.82 -6.77
N VAL A 15 27.79 -1.33 -5.70
CA VAL A 15 26.49 -2.02 -5.81
C VAL A 15 25.46 -0.98 -6.25
N ALA A 16 25.08 -1.03 -7.53
CA ALA A 16 24.04 -0.16 -8.06
C ALA A 16 22.72 -0.41 -7.31
N VAL A 17 22.15 0.65 -6.74
CA VAL A 17 20.81 0.61 -6.15
C VAL A 17 19.81 0.52 -7.30
N PRO A 18 18.99 -0.54 -7.40
CA PRO A 18 17.98 -0.63 -8.44
C PRO A 18 16.89 0.40 -8.16
N GLU A 19 16.56 1.23 -9.14
CA GLU A 19 15.36 2.07 -9.06
C GLU A 19 14.12 1.18 -9.07
N PRO A 20 13.26 1.23 -8.03
CA PRO A 20 12.09 0.38 -7.95
C PRO A 20 11.02 0.89 -8.93
N MET A 21 10.87 0.16 -10.03
CA MET A 21 9.83 0.43 -11.03
C MET A 21 8.68 -0.54 -10.85
N ILE A 22 7.50 -0.02 -10.51
CA ILE A 22 6.25 -0.79 -10.45
C ILE A 22 5.52 -0.65 -11.79
N ASP A 23 5.21 -1.77 -12.43
CA ASP A 23 4.26 -1.81 -13.54
C ASP A 23 2.84 -1.89 -12.97
N TRP A 24 2.22 -0.72 -12.77
CA TRP A 24 0.88 -0.61 -12.19
C TRP A 24 -0.20 -1.34 -13.01
N VAL A 25 -0.03 -1.46 -14.33
CA VAL A 25 -0.99 -2.15 -15.20
C VAL A 25 -0.89 -3.66 -14.98
N SER A 26 0.33 -4.19 -14.94
CA SER A 26 0.56 -5.61 -14.64
C SER A 26 0.16 -5.96 -13.20
N LEU A 27 0.41 -5.06 -12.25
CA LEU A 27 0.00 -5.21 -10.86
C LEU A 27 -1.54 -5.22 -10.75
N SER A 28 -2.23 -4.28 -11.40
CA SER A 28 -3.70 -4.25 -11.46
C SER A 28 -4.26 -5.56 -12.03
N ARG A 29 -3.70 -6.06 -13.14
CA ARG A 29 -4.09 -7.37 -13.72
C ARG A 29 -3.83 -8.55 -12.78
N HIS A 30 -2.73 -8.52 -12.04
CA HIS A 30 -2.40 -9.58 -11.07
C HIS A 30 -3.46 -9.68 -9.97
N PHE A 31 -3.99 -8.54 -9.54
CA PHE A 31 -5.10 -8.47 -8.59
C PHE A 31 -6.48 -8.42 -9.27
N GLU A 32 -6.59 -8.86 -10.53
CA GLU A 32 -7.84 -8.95 -11.31
C GLU A 32 -8.61 -7.61 -11.41
N GLY A 33 -7.89 -6.47 -11.38
CA GLY A 33 -8.46 -5.13 -11.39
C GLY A 33 -8.98 -4.65 -10.03
N ASN A 34 -8.71 -5.39 -8.95
CA ASN A 34 -9.15 -5.02 -7.60
C ASN A 34 -8.25 -3.92 -7.00
N GLU A 35 -8.49 -2.68 -7.42
CA GLU A 35 -7.72 -1.51 -6.97
C GLU A 35 -7.82 -1.29 -5.45
N GLY A 36 -8.96 -1.60 -4.83
CA GLY A 36 -9.13 -1.51 -3.38
C GLY A 36 -8.19 -2.45 -2.61
N LEU A 37 -7.96 -3.66 -3.11
CA LEU A 37 -6.99 -4.59 -2.50
C LEU A 37 -5.54 -4.09 -2.67
N ILE A 38 -5.22 -3.46 -3.81
CA ILE A 38 -3.92 -2.83 -4.04
C ILE A 38 -3.71 -1.68 -3.06
N GLU A 39 -4.70 -0.81 -2.88
CA GLU A 39 -4.64 0.29 -1.89
C GLU A 39 -4.46 -0.24 -0.46
N GLN A 40 -5.21 -1.27 -0.07
CA GLN A 40 -5.06 -1.90 1.25
C GLN A 40 -3.67 -2.48 1.47
N LEU A 41 -3.12 -3.14 0.45
CA LEU A 41 -1.77 -3.69 0.49
C LEU A 41 -0.72 -2.58 0.61
N ILE A 42 -0.90 -1.46 -0.08
CA ILE A 42 -0.05 -0.27 0.02
C ILE A 42 -0.13 0.32 1.43
N ASP A 43 -1.33 0.56 1.95
CA ASP A 43 -1.53 1.15 3.27
C ASP A 43 -0.94 0.25 4.37
N LEU A 44 -1.15 -1.06 4.29
CA LEU A 44 -0.55 -2.03 5.21
C LEU A 44 0.97 -2.03 5.13
N THR A 45 1.53 -1.98 3.92
CA THR A 45 2.98 -1.94 3.69
C THR A 45 3.58 -0.68 4.29
N LEU A 46 3.02 0.50 3.98
CA LEU A 46 3.50 1.79 4.48
C LEU A 46 3.47 1.86 6.01
N ARG A 47 2.47 1.25 6.65
CA ARG A 47 2.35 1.22 8.13
C ARG A 47 3.30 0.23 8.80
N THR A 48 3.48 -0.97 8.23
CA THR A 48 4.15 -2.07 8.93
C THR A 48 5.63 -2.22 8.58
N GLN A 49 6.05 -1.70 7.42
CA GLN A 49 7.39 -1.94 6.87
C GLN A 49 8.28 -0.69 6.90
N ALA A 50 7.80 0.44 7.43
CA ALA A 50 8.50 1.73 7.44
C ALA A 50 9.87 1.69 8.14
N GLU A 51 10.03 0.85 9.16
CA GLU A 51 11.29 0.77 9.92
C GLU A 51 12.31 -0.20 9.32
N ILE A 52 11.90 -1.07 8.39
CA ILE A 52 12.74 -2.16 7.89
C ILE A 52 14.01 -1.65 7.17
N PRO A 53 13.96 -0.61 6.33
CA PRO A 53 15.18 -0.05 5.74
C PRO A 53 16.21 0.41 6.78
N SER A 54 15.74 1.10 7.82
CA SER A 54 16.58 1.55 8.94
C SER A 54 17.15 0.38 9.72
N GLN A 55 16.33 -0.64 10.03
CA GLN A 55 16.76 -1.85 10.74
C GLN A 55 17.81 -2.63 9.94
N LEU A 56 17.62 -2.77 8.62
CA LEU A 56 18.58 -3.44 7.73
C LEU A 56 19.90 -2.68 7.65
N GLY A 57 19.87 -1.33 7.58
CA GLY A 57 21.06 -0.49 7.63
C GLY A 57 21.83 -0.66 8.95
N GLN A 58 21.12 -0.68 10.09
CA GLN A 58 21.74 -0.91 11.40
C GLN A 58 22.35 -2.32 11.53
N ALA A 59 21.68 -3.33 10.98
CA ALA A 59 22.22 -4.70 10.93
C ALA A 59 23.52 -4.75 10.10
N ALA A 60 23.58 -4.01 8.98
CA ALA A 60 24.79 -3.88 8.17
C ALA A 60 25.93 -3.20 8.95
N ASP A 61 25.64 -2.11 9.68
CA ASP A 61 26.64 -1.38 10.46
C ASP A 61 27.22 -2.21 11.61
N ARG A 62 26.41 -3.10 12.19
CA ARG A 62 26.80 -3.98 13.30
C ARG A 62 27.34 -5.33 12.85
N LEU A 63 27.41 -5.59 11.54
CA LEU A 63 27.72 -6.90 10.97
C LEU A 63 26.82 -8.01 11.54
N ASP A 64 25.56 -7.68 11.79
CA ASP A 64 24.54 -8.64 12.23
C ASP A 64 24.06 -9.46 11.03
N TRP A 65 24.78 -10.55 10.76
CA TRP A 65 24.50 -11.48 9.66
C TRP A 65 23.09 -12.06 9.70
N GLU A 66 22.58 -12.35 10.90
CA GLU A 66 21.26 -12.95 11.06
C GLU A 66 20.17 -11.91 10.82
N GLY A 67 20.34 -10.71 11.39
CA GLY A 67 19.46 -9.57 11.15
C GLY A 67 19.36 -9.23 9.66
N MET A 68 20.50 -9.12 8.97
CA MET A 68 20.54 -8.87 7.52
C MET A 68 19.81 -9.94 6.72
N ALA A 69 20.04 -11.23 7.02
CA ALA A 69 19.40 -12.33 6.30
C ALA A 69 17.88 -12.35 6.50
N ARG A 70 17.41 -12.05 7.72
CA ARG A 70 15.99 -12.02 8.05
C ARG A 70 15.28 -10.85 7.36
N SER A 71 15.80 -9.63 7.52
CA SER A 71 15.23 -8.46 6.86
C SER A 71 15.23 -8.60 5.33
N ALA A 72 16.29 -9.16 4.74
CA ALA A 72 16.33 -9.42 3.30
C ALA A 72 15.28 -10.47 2.87
N HIS A 73 15.02 -11.49 3.68
CA HIS A 73 13.97 -12.47 3.42
C HIS A 73 12.58 -11.83 3.39
N ASP A 74 12.29 -10.98 4.38
CA ASP A 74 11.00 -10.29 4.49
C ASP A 74 10.79 -9.32 3.32
N LEU A 75 11.83 -8.55 2.98
CA LEU A 75 11.81 -7.61 1.86
C LEU A 75 11.67 -8.28 0.49
N LYS A 76 12.18 -9.51 0.33
CA LYS A 76 11.97 -10.30 -0.89
C LYS A 76 10.48 -10.59 -1.10
N SER A 77 9.78 -11.02 -0.05
CA SER A 77 8.34 -11.30 -0.11
C SER A 77 7.54 -10.03 -0.37
N LEU A 78 7.88 -8.95 0.33
CA LEU A 78 7.26 -7.64 0.14
C LEU A 78 7.41 -7.13 -1.30
N SER A 79 8.64 -7.13 -1.81
CA SER A 79 8.94 -6.68 -3.19
C SER A 79 8.25 -7.56 -4.23
N GLY A 80 8.03 -8.84 -3.91
CA GLY A 80 7.29 -9.79 -4.75
C GLY A 80 5.81 -9.42 -4.90
N HIS A 81 5.16 -8.95 -3.83
CA HIS A 81 3.76 -8.51 -3.92
C HIS A 81 3.57 -7.35 -4.90
N PHE A 82 4.53 -6.44 -4.97
CA PHE A 82 4.53 -5.31 -5.89
C PHE A 82 5.25 -5.59 -7.22
N GLN A 83 5.68 -6.84 -7.44
CA GLN A 83 6.37 -7.29 -8.66
C GLN A 83 7.63 -6.48 -9.00
N VAL A 84 8.32 -5.94 -7.99
CA VAL A 84 9.55 -5.16 -8.17
C VAL A 84 10.74 -6.13 -8.27
N TRP A 85 10.85 -6.81 -9.41
CA TRP A 85 11.76 -7.94 -9.60
C TRP A 85 13.23 -7.63 -9.34
N ALA A 86 13.69 -6.42 -9.69
CA ALA A 86 15.06 -6.01 -9.40
C ALA A 86 15.36 -5.99 -7.89
N LEU A 87 14.39 -5.57 -7.08
CA LEU A 87 14.51 -5.54 -5.63
C LEU A 87 14.37 -6.95 -5.02
N VAL A 88 13.53 -7.81 -5.60
CA VAL A 88 13.45 -9.24 -5.25
C VAL A 88 14.80 -9.93 -5.42
N GLU A 89 15.50 -9.71 -6.54
CA GLU A 89 16.81 -10.32 -6.81
C GLU A 89 17.92 -9.76 -5.91
N LEU A 90 17.88 -8.45 -5.63
CA LEU A 90 18.80 -7.85 -4.65
C LEU A 90 18.58 -8.41 -3.24
N ALA A 91 17.31 -8.60 -2.84
CA ALA A 91 16.96 -9.21 -1.56
C ALA A 91 17.46 -10.65 -1.44
N LYS A 92 17.25 -11.48 -2.48
CA LYS A 92 17.80 -12.85 -2.54
C LYS A 92 19.32 -12.87 -2.43
N THR A 93 19.99 -11.97 -3.14
CA THR A 93 21.45 -11.89 -3.15
C THR A 93 21.99 -11.48 -1.79
N THR A 94 21.33 -10.50 -1.14
CA THR A 94 21.63 -10.04 0.22
C THR A 94 21.41 -11.15 1.25
N GLU A 95 20.27 -11.84 1.20
CA GLU A 95 19.92 -12.97 2.10
C GLU A 95 20.99 -14.06 2.03
N ARG A 96 21.40 -14.45 0.81
CA ARG A 96 22.44 -15.45 0.61
C ARG A 96 23.80 -14.98 1.12
N ALA A 97 24.23 -13.78 0.73
CA ALA A 97 25.52 -13.22 1.15
C ALA A 97 25.62 -13.12 2.68
N ALA A 98 24.54 -12.73 3.36
CA ALA A 98 24.49 -12.64 4.81
C ALA A 98 24.56 -14.02 5.48
N ARG A 99 23.83 -15.02 4.98
CA ARG A 99 23.89 -16.41 5.48
C ARG A 99 25.27 -17.03 5.35
N GLU A 100 25.96 -16.73 4.25
CA GLU A 100 27.32 -17.19 3.98
C GLU A 100 28.39 -16.28 4.63
N ARG A 101 27.97 -15.20 5.32
CA ARG A 101 28.84 -14.19 5.96
C ARG A 101 29.87 -13.61 5.00
N GLN A 102 29.47 -13.38 3.75
CA GLN A 102 30.32 -12.77 2.76
C GLN A 102 30.61 -11.31 3.13
N PRO A 103 31.85 -10.82 2.91
CA PRO A 103 32.21 -9.41 3.19
C PRO A 103 31.36 -8.38 2.43
N THR A 104 30.72 -8.78 1.33
CA THR A 104 29.84 -7.95 0.50
C THR A 104 28.44 -7.77 1.09
N ALA A 105 28.01 -8.60 2.05
CA ALA A 105 26.64 -8.58 2.56
C ALA A 105 26.22 -7.23 3.17
N PRO A 106 27.05 -6.52 3.96
CA PRO A 106 26.68 -5.21 4.51
C PRO A 106 26.41 -4.17 3.42
N GLN A 107 27.18 -4.19 2.34
CA GLN A 107 26.98 -3.26 1.23
C GLN A 107 25.70 -3.58 0.45
N LEU A 108 25.46 -4.87 0.18
CA LEU A 108 24.21 -5.35 -0.43
C LEU A 108 23.00 -4.98 0.44
N ALA A 109 23.10 -5.12 1.76
CA ALA A 109 22.07 -4.74 2.71
C ALA A 109 21.78 -3.24 2.68
N ARG A 110 22.80 -2.37 2.60
CA ARG A 110 22.60 -0.92 2.45
C ARG A 110 21.96 -0.55 1.11
N ALA A 111 22.36 -1.21 0.02
CA ALA A 111 21.75 -1.02 -1.28
C ALA A 111 20.27 -1.46 -1.29
N LEU A 112 19.98 -2.59 -0.65
CA LEU A 112 18.61 -3.09 -0.47
C LEU A 112 17.78 -2.13 0.38
N ALA A 113 18.30 -1.64 1.49
CA ALA A 113 17.64 -0.64 2.33
C ALA A 113 17.29 0.61 1.52
N THR A 114 18.24 1.14 0.73
CA THR A 114 18.01 2.31 -0.12
C THR A 114 16.94 2.05 -1.19
N GLY A 115 16.99 0.90 -1.86
CA GLY A 115 15.98 0.52 -2.85
C GLY A 115 14.60 0.31 -2.23
N THR A 116 14.53 -0.20 -1.00
CA THR A 116 13.27 -0.29 -0.24
C THR A 116 12.75 1.08 0.15
N ASP A 117 13.59 2.00 0.64
CA ASP A 117 13.16 3.38 0.93
C ASP A 117 12.59 4.07 -0.32
N GLN A 118 13.23 3.89 -1.47
CA GLN A 118 12.71 4.38 -2.75
C GLN A 118 11.36 3.75 -3.10
N LEU A 119 11.18 2.45 -2.86
CA LEU A 119 9.91 1.76 -3.09
C LEU A 119 8.81 2.36 -2.20
N MET A 120 9.09 2.54 -0.92
CA MET A 120 8.16 3.16 0.04
C MET A 120 7.78 4.58 -0.42
N GLY A 121 8.73 5.35 -0.94
CA GLY A 121 8.48 6.66 -1.55
C GLY A 121 7.54 6.58 -2.77
N VAL A 122 7.75 5.62 -3.68
CA VAL A 122 6.87 5.38 -4.83
C VAL A 122 5.45 4.99 -4.39
N LEU A 123 5.32 4.10 -3.39
CA LEU A 123 4.02 3.69 -2.85
C LEU A 123 3.29 4.84 -2.16
N ALA A 124 4.00 5.66 -1.38
CA ALA A 124 3.43 6.84 -0.74
C ALA A 124 3.01 7.90 -1.77
N ALA A 125 3.81 8.10 -2.83
CA ALA A 125 3.45 8.99 -3.93
C ALA A 125 2.22 8.49 -4.69
N TYR A 126 2.12 7.18 -4.96
CA TYR A 126 0.92 6.59 -5.56
C TYR A 126 -0.33 6.84 -4.69
N ARG A 127 -0.23 6.65 -3.36
CA ARG A 127 -1.33 6.97 -2.44
C ARG A 127 -1.68 8.45 -2.43
N GLY A 128 -0.69 9.34 -2.50
CA GLY A 128 -0.86 10.79 -2.59
C GLY A 128 -1.49 11.25 -3.91
N VAL A 129 -1.20 10.57 -5.01
CA VAL A 129 -1.78 10.84 -6.34
C VAL A 129 -3.21 10.31 -6.44
N VAL A 130 -3.50 9.13 -5.88
CA VAL A 130 -4.87 8.58 -5.86
C VAL A 130 -5.78 9.37 -4.90
N THR A 131 -5.23 9.96 -3.84
CA THR A 131 -5.97 10.91 -2.97
C THR A 131 -6.10 12.32 -3.57
N GLN A 132 -5.42 12.60 -4.68
CA GLN A 132 -5.56 13.82 -5.47
C GLN A 132 -6.06 13.51 -6.87
N THR A 133 -7.35 13.14 -6.96
CA THR A 133 -8.17 13.65 -8.07
C THR A 133 -8.98 14.82 -7.51
N PRO A 134 -8.56 16.08 -7.70
CA PRO A 134 -9.36 17.23 -7.31
C PRO A 134 -10.37 17.49 -8.43
N ASP A 135 -11.67 17.38 -8.13
CA ASP A 135 -12.58 18.46 -8.48
C ASP A 135 -12.98 19.21 -7.19
N PRO A 136 -12.29 20.31 -6.85
CA PRO A 136 -12.65 21.19 -5.74
C PRO A 136 -13.78 22.17 -6.11
N ALA A 137 -14.40 22.02 -7.29
CA ALA A 137 -15.55 22.80 -7.72
C ALA A 137 -16.88 22.01 -7.68
N ALA A 138 -16.86 20.72 -7.38
CA ALA A 138 -18.08 19.99 -7.06
C ALA A 138 -18.43 20.27 -5.60
N ALA A 139 -19.42 21.15 -5.37
CA ALA A 139 -20.27 20.96 -4.21
C ALA A 139 -20.65 19.48 -4.21
N ILE A 140 -20.20 18.74 -3.18
CA ILE A 140 -20.40 17.29 -3.07
C ILE A 140 -21.87 17.01 -3.40
N ASP A 141 -22.12 16.36 -4.52
CA ASP A 141 -23.46 15.88 -4.82
C ASP A 141 -23.71 14.71 -3.88
N LEU A 142 -24.22 15.05 -2.69
CA LEU A 142 -24.53 14.11 -1.63
C LEU A 142 -25.40 12.96 -2.14
N VAL A 143 -26.28 13.23 -3.12
CA VAL A 143 -27.13 12.21 -3.73
C VAL A 143 -26.29 11.19 -4.48
N SER A 144 -25.36 11.64 -5.33
CA SER A 144 -24.41 10.76 -6.03
C SER A 144 -23.54 9.94 -5.07
N GLU A 145 -23.08 10.52 -3.96
CA GLU A 145 -22.31 9.77 -2.95
C GLU A 145 -23.14 8.70 -2.23
N LEU A 146 -24.40 9.01 -1.90
CA LEU A 146 -25.30 8.06 -1.27
C LEU A 146 -25.66 6.90 -2.21
N HIS A 147 -25.77 7.16 -3.52
CA HIS A 147 -25.92 6.11 -4.53
C HIS A 147 -24.69 5.20 -4.60
N ALA A 148 -23.48 5.78 -4.63
CA ALA A 148 -22.24 5.02 -4.62
C ALA A 148 -22.11 4.17 -3.34
N PHE A 149 -22.51 4.73 -2.19
CA PHE A 149 -22.53 4.02 -0.92
C PHE A 149 -23.54 2.86 -0.91
N ALA A 150 -24.75 3.08 -1.43
CA ALA A 150 -25.76 2.03 -1.56
C ALA A 150 -25.29 0.88 -2.47
N GLU A 151 -24.65 1.20 -3.58
CA GLU A 151 -24.13 0.19 -4.51
C GLU A 151 -22.99 -0.63 -3.90
N ALA A 152 -22.08 0.03 -3.18
CA ALA A 152 -21.02 -0.65 -2.45
C ALA A 152 -21.59 -1.57 -1.36
N LEU A 153 -22.64 -1.15 -0.64
CA LEU A 153 -23.33 -1.98 0.35
C LEU A 153 -24.01 -3.20 -0.28
N ARG A 154 -24.72 -3.02 -1.42
CA ARG A 154 -25.36 -4.13 -2.16
C ARG A 154 -24.33 -5.15 -2.64
N GLY A 155 -23.19 -4.67 -3.15
CA GLY A 155 -22.08 -5.51 -3.57
C GLY A 155 -21.26 -6.11 -2.41
N ARG A 156 -21.57 -5.77 -1.15
CA ARG A 156 -20.75 -6.10 0.04
C ARG A 156 -19.28 -5.72 -0.12
N GLN A 157 -19.03 -4.61 -0.81
CA GLN A 157 -17.71 -4.11 -1.11
C GLN A 157 -17.17 -3.31 0.08
N MET A 158 -15.89 -3.45 0.42
CA MET A 158 -15.26 -2.66 1.48
C MET A 158 -15.20 -1.16 1.16
N ALA A 159 -15.41 -0.77 -0.10
CA ALA A 159 -15.66 0.61 -0.48
C ALA A 159 -16.79 1.25 0.35
N ALA A 160 -17.77 0.47 0.82
CA ALA A 160 -18.84 0.95 1.68
C ALA A 160 -18.31 1.51 3.01
N TYR A 161 -17.29 0.89 3.60
CA TYR A 161 -16.67 1.36 4.85
C TYR A 161 -16.03 2.74 4.66
N HIS A 162 -15.23 2.93 3.61
CA HIS A 162 -14.54 4.20 3.35
C HIS A 162 -15.49 5.30 2.88
N LEU A 163 -16.53 4.94 2.12
CA LEU A 163 -17.62 5.86 1.80
C LEU A 163 -18.35 6.30 3.08
N ALA A 164 -18.57 5.39 4.04
CA ALA A 164 -19.15 5.73 5.33
C ALA A 164 -18.25 6.66 6.16
N GLU A 165 -16.94 6.45 6.21
CA GLU A 165 -15.97 7.35 6.87
C GLU A 165 -16.00 8.76 6.26
N ARG A 166 -15.98 8.84 4.92
CA ARG A 166 -16.05 10.13 4.21
C ARG A 166 -17.38 10.84 4.46
N LEU A 167 -18.49 10.14 4.31
CA LEU A 167 -19.82 10.68 4.56
C LEU A 167 -19.88 11.23 5.99
N GLN A 168 -19.40 10.50 6.99
CA GLN A 168 -19.35 10.95 8.38
C GLN A 168 -18.66 12.32 8.56
N THR A 169 -17.60 12.61 7.81
CA THR A 169 -16.86 13.88 7.93
C THR A 169 -17.54 15.09 7.30
N HIS A 170 -18.53 14.89 6.43
CA HIS A 170 -19.13 15.94 5.61
C HIS A 170 -20.57 16.29 5.99
N LEU A 171 -21.13 15.64 7.01
CA LEU A 171 -22.55 15.77 7.29
C LEU A 171 -22.85 16.85 8.33
N ALA A 172 -23.76 17.76 7.97
CA ALA A 172 -24.33 18.79 8.84
C ALA A 172 -25.70 18.34 9.39
N ASP A 173 -26.08 18.85 10.57
CA ASP A 173 -27.34 18.58 11.27
C ASP A 173 -28.56 18.95 10.41
N ASP A 174 -29.14 17.98 9.70
CA ASP A 174 -30.36 18.16 8.90
C ASP A 174 -31.35 16.99 9.10
N GLU A 175 -32.64 17.17 8.82
CA GLU A 175 -33.72 16.23 9.27
C GLU A 175 -33.60 14.77 8.75
N LEU A 176 -32.83 14.53 7.69
CA LEU A 176 -32.55 13.20 7.11
C LEU A 176 -31.49 12.39 7.90
N TRP A 177 -30.85 13.05 8.86
CA TRP A 177 -29.69 12.57 9.63
C TRP A 177 -29.85 11.23 10.34
N PRO A 178 -30.97 10.91 11.00
CA PRO A 178 -31.02 9.72 11.85
C PRO A 178 -30.95 8.39 11.09
N ALA A 179 -31.43 8.34 9.85
CA ALA A 179 -31.37 7.12 9.04
C ALA A 179 -29.98 6.95 8.40
N LEU A 180 -29.40 8.05 7.91
CA LEU A 180 -28.07 8.05 7.31
C LEU A 180 -26.98 7.76 8.35
N GLU A 181 -27.07 8.35 9.54
CA GLU A 181 -26.15 8.07 10.65
C GLU A 181 -26.18 6.58 11.06
N ARG A 182 -27.38 5.98 11.11
CA ARG A 182 -27.52 4.54 11.38
C ARG A 182 -26.93 3.67 10.27
N ALA A 183 -27.11 4.06 9.01
CA ALA A 183 -26.51 3.36 7.87
C ALA A 183 -24.98 3.43 7.90
N ILE A 184 -24.43 4.62 8.14
CA ILE A 184 -22.99 4.86 8.28
C ILE A 184 -22.43 4.02 9.43
N ARG A 185 -23.05 4.09 10.61
CA ARG A 185 -22.60 3.35 11.78
C ARG A 185 -22.61 1.84 11.55
N ALA A 186 -23.70 1.30 11.01
CA ALA A 186 -23.79 -0.12 10.67
C ALA A 186 -22.76 -0.53 9.61
N ALA A 187 -22.42 0.34 8.66
CA ALA A 187 -21.36 0.07 7.67
C ALA A 187 -19.96 0.07 8.31
N LEU A 188 -19.71 0.96 9.27
CA LEU A 188 -18.47 1.00 10.05
C LEU A 188 -18.32 -0.24 10.96
N ASP A 189 -19.45 -0.75 11.47
CA ASP A 189 -19.51 -2.02 12.21
C ASP A 189 -19.50 -3.27 11.28
N LEU A 190 -19.31 -3.07 9.97
CA LEU A 190 -19.29 -4.10 8.92
C LEU A 190 -20.61 -4.87 8.73
N GLU A 191 -21.71 -4.35 9.26
CA GLU A 191 -23.05 -4.90 9.12
C GLU A 191 -23.72 -4.39 7.83
N PHE A 192 -23.16 -4.71 6.66
CA PHE A 192 -23.58 -4.11 5.38
C PHE A 192 -25.04 -4.31 5.01
N ALA A 193 -25.62 -5.46 5.35
CA ALA A 193 -27.05 -5.70 5.12
C ALA A 193 -27.94 -4.82 6.00
N VAL A 194 -27.51 -4.56 7.23
CA VAL A 194 -28.19 -3.67 8.19
C VAL A 194 -28.05 -2.22 7.74
N ALA A 195 -26.84 -1.82 7.32
CA ALA A 195 -26.57 -0.50 6.76
C ALA A 195 -27.47 -0.20 5.55
N LEU A 196 -27.61 -1.17 4.63
CA LEU A 196 -28.46 -1.02 3.45
C LEU A 196 -29.94 -0.84 3.83
N SER A 197 -30.42 -1.58 4.84
CA SER A 197 -31.82 -1.48 5.31
C SER A 197 -32.18 -0.10 5.88
N TYR A 198 -31.19 0.64 6.39
CA TYR A 198 -31.37 2.02 6.85
C TYR A 198 -31.22 3.02 5.70
N LEU A 199 -30.33 2.74 4.73
CA LEU A 199 -30.00 3.66 3.65
C LEU A 199 -31.08 3.71 2.56
N GLU A 200 -31.66 2.57 2.16
CA GLU A 200 -32.60 2.49 1.04
C GLU A 200 -33.85 3.37 1.21
N PRO A 201 -34.53 3.37 2.38
CA PRO A 201 -35.67 4.27 2.60
C PRO A 201 -35.29 5.75 2.60
N ALA A 202 -34.08 6.08 3.10
CA ALA A 202 -33.60 7.46 3.16
C ALA A 202 -33.28 7.99 1.75
N LEU A 203 -32.64 7.16 0.92
CA LEU A 203 -32.34 7.49 -0.48
C LEU A 203 -33.63 7.71 -1.29
N ALA A 204 -34.62 6.83 -1.13
CA ALA A 204 -35.93 6.98 -1.79
C ALA A 204 -36.69 8.25 -1.35
N ALA A 205 -36.56 8.66 -0.09
CA ALA A 205 -37.16 9.90 0.41
C ALA A 205 -36.49 11.16 -0.17
N ILE A 206 -35.15 11.14 -0.33
CA ILE A 206 -34.39 12.20 -0.98
C ILE A 206 -34.81 12.35 -2.45
N GLU A 207 -34.92 11.24 -3.17
CA GLU A 207 -35.37 11.22 -4.57
C GLU A 207 -36.82 11.71 -4.73
N ALA A 208 -37.69 11.40 -3.76
CA ALA A 208 -39.09 11.82 -3.77
C ALA A 208 -39.31 13.29 -3.34
N GLY A 209 -38.40 13.84 -2.52
CA GLY A 209 -38.43 15.21 -1.99
C GLY A 209 -37.74 16.27 -2.86
N GLY A 210 -37.05 15.87 -3.93
CA GLY A 210 -36.45 16.77 -4.92
C GLY A 210 -37.48 17.45 -5.82
N LYS A 211 -38.23 18.42 -5.28
CA LYS A 211 -38.98 19.46 -6.00
C LYS A 211 -38.84 20.81 -5.33
#